data_AF-A0AAU9W5P8-F1
#
_entry.id   AF-A0AAU9W5P8-F1
#
_cell.length_a   1.000
_cell.length_b   1.000
_cell.length_c   1.000
_cell.angle_alpha   90.00
_cell.angle_beta   90.00
_cell.angle_gamma   90.00
#
_symmetry.space_group_name_H-M   'P 1'
#
loop_
_entity.id
_entity.type
_entity.pdbx_description
1 polymer ?
#
loop_
_entity_poly.entity_id
_entity_poly.type
_entity_poly.pdbx_seq_one_letter_code
_entity_poly.pdbx_strand_id
1 'polypeptide(L)'
;MLGRNTRSQEPIILDMGDRDPTGINSYLKVDFMDLIAEPEGFQSHKNLHKCAFRTYNFTKNCCYFGLTLIFGGPLAFCFGCYFACIGFEYVWCVIPCVKAWLIRLECFGRIFAYCIKNFCDPCFYSIGKIFSRIHVKTETV
;
A
#
# COMPACT_ATOMS: atom_id res chain seq x y z
N MET A 1 -13.53 -11.72 -21.78
CA MET A 1 -13.28 -12.55 -20.59
C MET A 1 -11.77 -12.68 -20.43
N LEU A 2 -11.12 -11.66 -19.85
CA LEU A 2 -9.66 -11.55 -19.78
C LEU A 2 -9.13 -12.14 -18.47
N GLY A 3 -7.99 -12.81 -18.61
CA GLY A 3 -7.31 -13.67 -17.65
C GLY A 3 -7.36 -13.21 -16.20
N ARG A 4 -7.97 -14.06 -15.37
CA ARG A 4 -7.70 -14.10 -13.93
C ARG A 4 -6.26 -14.57 -13.80
N ASN A 5 -5.35 -13.62 -13.59
CA ASN A 5 -3.93 -13.86 -13.37
C ASN A 5 -3.78 -14.78 -12.15
N THR A 6 -3.62 -16.08 -12.41
CA THR A 6 -3.05 -17.05 -11.49
C THR A 6 -1.59 -16.64 -11.29
N ARG A 7 -1.36 -15.69 -10.37
CA ARG A 7 -0.15 -15.73 -9.57
C ARG A 7 -0.18 -17.09 -8.90
N SER A 8 0.57 -18.02 -9.48
CA SER A 8 1.02 -19.24 -8.82
C SER A 8 1.47 -18.82 -7.43
N GLN A 9 0.68 -19.21 -6.44
CA GLN A 9 1.02 -19.05 -5.04
C GLN A 9 2.14 -20.06 -4.81
N GLU A 10 3.37 -19.66 -5.17
CA GLU A 10 4.55 -20.43 -4.80
C GLU A 10 4.48 -20.62 -3.28
N PRO A 11 4.79 -21.83 -2.78
CA PRO A 11 4.83 -22.06 -1.36
C PRO A 11 5.72 -20.98 -0.75
N ILE A 12 5.27 -20.36 0.35
CA ILE A 12 6.08 -19.40 1.09
C ILE A 12 7.22 -20.22 1.69
N ILE A 13 8.29 -20.38 0.93
CA ILE A 13 9.53 -20.97 1.42
C ILE A 13 10.11 -19.89 2.33
N LEU A 14 10.14 -20.17 3.63
CA LEU A 14 10.84 -19.33 4.59
C LEU A 14 12.34 -19.42 4.26
N ASP A 15 12.81 -18.53 3.39
CA ASP A 15 14.24 -18.34 3.19
C ASP A 15 14.83 -17.79 4.49
N MET A 16 15.74 -18.56 5.10
CA MET A 16 16.44 -18.11 6.30
C MET A 16 17.59 -17.15 5.98
N GLY A 17 17.99 -17.05 4.69
CA GLY A 17 19.03 -16.15 4.22
C GLY A 17 18.55 -14.70 4.17
N ASP A 18 17.49 -14.42 3.43
CA ASP A 18 16.91 -13.09 3.32
C ASP A 18 15.57 -12.95 4.07
N ARG A 19 15.62 -12.20 5.18
CA ARG A 19 14.44 -11.95 6.03
C ARG A 19 13.62 -10.73 5.58
N ASP A 20 14.09 -9.97 4.59
CA ASP A 20 13.39 -8.81 4.02
C ASP A 20 13.47 -8.82 2.46
N PRO A 21 12.87 -9.83 1.80
CA PRO A 21 12.96 -10.00 0.35
C PRO A 21 12.29 -8.86 -0.44
N THR A 22 11.38 -8.12 0.18
CA THR A 22 10.71 -6.96 -0.41
C THR A 22 11.41 -5.64 -0.11
N GLY A 23 12.46 -5.65 0.73
CA GLY A 23 13.27 -4.47 1.05
C GLY A 23 12.50 -3.37 1.76
N ILE A 24 11.41 -3.71 2.46
CA ILE A 24 10.55 -2.72 3.12
C ILE A 24 11.28 -1.97 4.23
N ASN A 25 12.32 -2.56 4.80
CA ASN A 25 13.11 -1.98 5.90
C ASN A 25 14.45 -1.41 5.42
N SER A 26 14.54 -1.00 4.15
CA SER A 26 15.75 -0.37 3.57
C SER A 26 16.28 0.81 4.39
N TYR A 27 15.40 1.61 5.00
CA TYR A 27 15.76 2.76 5.83
C TYR A 27 16.40 2.39 7.19
N LEU A 28 16.26 1.15 7.67
CA LEU A 28 16.90 0.68 8.91
C LEU A 28 18.32 0.16 8.69
N LYS A 29 18.77 0.07 7.43
CA LYS A 29 20.14 -0.33 7.08
C LYS A 29 21.07 0.84 7.36
N VAL A 30 21.56 0.92 8.60
CA VAL A 30 22.57 1.89 9.01
C VAL A 30 23.92 1.19 9.11
N ASP A 31 24.86 1.60 8.27
CA ASP A 31 26.22 1.08 8.28
C ASP A 31 27.14 1.89 9.20
N PHE A 32 28.17 1.24 9.74
CA PHE A 32 29.16 1.88 10.61
C PHE A 32 29.85 3.07 9.91
N MET A 33 30.08 2.95 8.59
CA MET A 33 30.73 3.99 7.79
C MET A 33 29.85 5.23 7.61
N ASP A 34 28.52 5.07 7.62
CA ASP A 34 27.59 6.20 7.58
C ASP A 34 27.52 6.91 8.93
N LEU A 35 27.81 6.19 10.02
CA LEU A 35 27.74 6.70 11.39
C LEU A 35 29.01 7.46 11.82
N ILE A 36 30.18 6.93 11.47
CA ILE A 36 31.51 7.47 11.81
C ILE A 36 32.30 7.66 10.51
N ALA A 37 31.75 8.45 9.59
CA ALA A 37 32.41 8.78 8.33
C ALA A 37 33.68 9.62 8.60
N GLU A 38 34.80 8.96 8.88
CA GLU A 38 36.09 9.64 9.05
C GLU A 38 36.50 10.32 7.72
N PRO A 39 36.70 11.65 7.70
CA PRO A 39 37.09 12.36 6.49
C PRO A 39 38.55 12.07 6.11
N GLU A 40 38.90 12.23 4.83
CA GLU A 40 40.22 11.87 4.28
C GLU A 40 41.42 12.54 4.98
N GLY A 41 41.21 13.68 5.67
CA GLY A 41 42.24 14.40 6.42
C GLY A 41 42.45 13.97 7.89
N PHE A 42 41.53 13.20 8.48
CA PHE A 42 41.60 12.78 9.89
C PHE A 42 41.24 11.30 10.03
N GLN A 43 42.19 10.43 9.67
CA GLN A 43 42.02 8.98 9.75
C GLN A 43 42.58 8.42 11.05
N SER A 44 41.74 7.69 11.80
CA SER A 44 42.16 6.92 12.95
C SER A 44 43.07 5.77 12.54
N HIS A 45 43.91 5.30 13.47
CA HIS A 45 44.78 4.15 13.21
C HIS A 45 43.95 2.93 12.77
N LYS A 46 44.35 2.28 11.66
CA LYS A 46 43.60 1.19 10.98
C LYS A 46 43.13 0.07 11.91
N ASN A 47 43.94 -0.27 12.92
CA ASN A 47 43.60 -1.33 13.88
C ASN A 47 42.51 -0.90 14.87
N LEU A 48 42.50 0.37 15.30
CA LEU A 48 41.42 0.89 16.14
C LEU A 48 40.12 0.97 15.35
N HIS A 49 40.18 1.46 14.11
CA HIS A 49 39.02 1.57 13.24
C HIS A 49 38.37 0.19 12.97
N LYS A 50 39.19 -0.84 12.69
CA LYS A 50 38.69 -2.24 12.56
C LYS A 50 38.11 -2.80 13.85
N CYS A 51 38.72 -2.50 15.00
CA CYS A 51 38.23 -2.92 16.29
C CYS A 51 36.86 -2.30 16.59
N ALA A 52 36.71 -1.00 16.36
CA ALA A 52 35.45 -0.27 16.51
C ALA A 52 34.36 -0.83 15.60
N PHE A 53 34.67 -1.07 14.31
CA PHE A 53 33.76 -1.70 13.36
C PHE A 53 33.25 -3.07 13.84
N ARG A 54 34.15 -3.92 14.36
CA ARG A 54 33.79 -5.25 14.86
C ARG A 54 32.92 -5.17 16.11
N THR A 55 33.29 -4.34 17.07
CA THR A 55 32.53 -4.17 18.32
C THR A 55 31.14 -3.59 18.06
N TYR A 56 31.03 -2.60 17.16
CA TYR A 56 29.73 -2.04 16.75
C TYR A 56 28.80 -3.09 16.16
N ASN A 57 29.28 -3.85 15.17
CA ASN A 57 28.47 -4.90 14.53
C ASN A 57 28.07 -6.01 15.51
N PHE A 58 28.98 -6.41 16.39
CA PHE A 58 28.71 -7.41 17.41
C PHE A 58 27.64 -6.93 18.38
N THR A 59 27.80 -5.75 18.99
CA THR A 59 26.83 -5.20 19.94
C THR A 59 25.46 -5.00 19.29
N LYS A 60 25.40 -4.46 18.06
CA LYS A 60 24.15 -4.32 17.30
C LYS A 60 23.44 -5.66 17.15
N ASN A 61 24.16 -6.69 16.72
CA ASN A 61 23.58 -8.00 16.48
C ASN A 61 23.18 -8.71 17.78
N CYS A 62 23.97 -8.60 18.85
CA CYS A 62 23.65 -9.17 20.15
C CYS A 62 22.41 -8.51 20.78
N CYS A 63 22.32 -7.18 20.76
CA CYS A 63 21.15 -6.47 21.26
C CYS A 63 19.90 -6.82 20.45
N TYR A 64 20.00 -6.84 19.11
CA TYR A 64 18.90 -7.24 18.25
C TYR A 64 18.44 -8.68 18.51
N PHE A 65 19.38 -9.61 18.66
CA PHE A 65 19.08 -11.00 18.97
C PHE A 65 18.39 -11.13 20.34
N GLY A 66 18.90 -10.45 21.38
CA GLY A 66 18.29 -10.47 22.70
C GLY A 66 16.86 -9.92 22.69
N LEU A 67 16.62 -8.80 22.03
CA LEU A 67 15.27 -8.23 21.88
C LEU A 67 14.34 -9.15 21.10
N THR A 68 14.82 -9.76 20.02
CA THR A 68 14.03 -10.70 19.20
C THR A 68 13.71 -11.97 19.97
N LEU A 69 14.62 -12.45 20.82
CA LEU A 69 14.38 -13.63 21.64
C LEU A 69 13.30 -13.38 22.71
N ILE A 70 13.34 -12.21 23.36
CA ILE A 70 12.40 -11.87 24.43
C ILE A 70 11.04 -11.47 23.87
N PHE A 71 11.01 -10.62 22.85
CA PHE A 71 9.77 -10.01 22.35
C PHE A 71 9.28 -10.57 21.02
N GLY A 72 10.14 -11.19 20.22
CA GLY A 72 9.79 -11.66 18.87
C GLY A 72 8.68 -12.70 18.87
N GLY A 73 8.80 -13.73 19.72
CA GLY A 73 7.76 -14.78 19.85
C GLY A 73 6.41 -14.22 20.35
N PRO A 74 6.37 -13.51 21.49
CA PRO A 74 5.14 -12.93 22.01
C PRO A 74 4.47 -11.97 21.03
N LEU A 75 5.23 -11.07 20.40
CA LEU A 75 4.68 -10.13 19.42
C LEU A 75 4.14 -10.85 18.19
N ALA A 76 4.86 -11.85 17.67
CA ALA A 76 4.40 -12.64 16.53
C ALA A 76 3.07 -13.34 16.83
N PHE A 77 2.90 -13.89 18.04
CA PHE A 77 1.65 -14.49 18.48
C PHE A 77 0.52 -13.45 18.57
N CYS A 78 0.77 -12.30 19.21
CA CYS A 78 -0.22 -11.22 19.32
C CYS A 78 -0.68 -10.72 17.94
N PHE A 79 0.25 -10.49 17.01
CA PHE A 79 -0.07 -10.09 15.65
C PHE A 79 -0.85 -11.18 14.90
N GLY A 80 -0.46 -12.46 15.06
CA GLY A 80 -1.20 -13.58 14.48
C GLY A 80 -2.66 -13.61 14.92
N CYS A 81 -2.92 -13.50 16.23
CA CYS A 81 -4.28 -13.41 16.77
C CYS A 81 -5.03 -12.18 16.25
N TYR A 82 -4.37 -11.02 16.22
CA TYR A 82 -4.97 -9.77 15.74
C TYR A 82 -5.43 -9.88 14.28
N PHE A 83 -4.55 -10.35 13.39
CA PHE A 83 -4.89 -10.52 11.98
C PHE A 83 -5.95 -11.61 11.76
N ALA A 84 -5.98 -12.65 12.60
CA ALA A 84 -7.04 -13.66 12.55
C ALA A 84 -8.42 -13.07 12.89
N CYS A 85 -8.50 -12.24 13.94
CA CYS A 85 -9.74 -11.55 14.31
C CYS A 85 -10.22 -10.59 13.21
N ILE A 86 -9.32 -9.79 12.63
CA ILE A 86 -9.64 -8.93 11.49
C ILE A 86 -10.14 -9.74 10.30
N GLY A 87 -9.47 -10.85 9.97
CA GLY A 87 -9.88 -11.72 8.87
C GLY A 87 -11.30 -12.26 9.08
N PHE A 88 -11.63 -12.67 10.30
CA PHE A 88 -12.97 -13.10 10.66
C PHE A 88 -13.99 -11.97 10.51
N GLU A 89 -13.76 -10.81 11.13
CA GLU A 89 -14.67 -9.66 11.02
C GLU A 89 -14.89 -9.25 9.55
N TYR A 90 -13.81 -9.24 8.75
CA TYR A 90 -13.90 -8.87 7.36
C TYR A 90 -14.82 -9.80 6.57
N VAL A 91 -14.64 -11.12 6.70
CA VAL A 91 -15.44 -12.10 5.95
C VAL A 91 -16.90 -12.11 6.40
N TRP A 92 -17.13 -12.08 7.71
CA TRP A 92 -18.47 -12.29 8.28
C TRP A 92 -19.29 -11.02 8.41
N CYS A 93 -18.65 -9.86 8.56
CA CYS A 93 -19.34 -8.58 8.75
C CYS A 93 -19.11 -7.63 7.58
N VAL A 94 -17.85 -7.38 7.18
CA VAL A 94 -17.54 -6.34 6.19
C VAL A 94 -18.02 -6.73 4.80
N ILE A 95 -17.71 -7.94 4.32
CA ILE A 95 -18.13 -8.41 2.99
C ILE A 95 -19.67 -8.32 2.82
N PRO A 96 -20.51 -8.91 3.70
CA PRO A 96 -21.96 -8.81 3.52
C PRO A 96 -22.46 -7.37 3.63
N CYS A 97 -21.90 -6.55 4.53
CA CYS A 97 -22.26 -5.13 4.63
C CYS A 97 -21.95 -4.37 3.34
N VAL A 98 -20.75 -4.54 2.78
CA VAL A 98 -20.36 -3.92 1.50
C VAL A 98 -21.27 -4.39 0.37
N LYS A 99 -21.60 -5.68 0.30
CA LYS A 99 -22.54 -6.20 -0.71
C LYS A 99 -23.95 -5.63 -0.55
N ALA A 100 -24.45 -5.52 0.67
CA ALA A 100 -25.75 -4.91 0.95
C ALA A 100 -25.76 -3.42 0.57
N TRP A 101 -24.67 -2.71 0.84
CA TRP A 101 -24.54 -1.30 0.49
C TRP A 101 -24.49 -1.08 -1.03
N LEU A 102 -23.76 -1.92 -1.76
CA LEU A 102 -23.76 -1.89 -3.22
C LEU A 102 -25.15 -2.09 -3.80
N ILE A 103 -25.94 -3.05 -3.28
CA ILE A 103 -27.34 -3.24 -3.72
C ILE A 103 -28.17 -1.98 -3.47
N ARG A 104 -27.99 -1.33 -2.31
CA ARG A 104 -28.69 -0.07 -2.00
C ARG A 104 -28.28 1.07 -2.94
N LEU A 105 -26.99 1.18 -3.24
CA LEU A 105 -26.46 2.19 -4.16
C LEU A 105 -26.94 1.97 -5.60
N GLU A 106 -27.03 0.72 -6.07
CA GLU A 106 -27.61 0.39 -7.38
C GLU A 106 -29.07 0.86 -7.49
N CYS A 107 -29.86 0.65 -6.44
CA CYS A 107 -31.24 1.15 -6.39
C CYS A 107 -31.28 2.68 -6.43
N PHE A 108 -30.45 3.35 -5.64
CA PHE A 108 -30.38 4.82 -5.63
C PHE A 108 -29.90 5.37 -6.97
N GLY A 109 -28.89 4.74 -7.58
CA GLY A 109 -28.38 5.09 -8.90
C GLY A 109 -29.44 4.98 -9.99
N ARG A 110 -30.29 3.95 -9.93
CA ARG A 110 -31.45 3.83 -10.84
C ARG A 110 -32.44 4.97 -10.67
N ILE A 111 -32.83 5.28 -9.43
CA ILE A 111 -33.74 6.40 -9.14
C ILE A 111 -33.15 7.71 -9.63
N PHE A 112 -31.87 7.95 -9.36
CA PHE A 112 -31.15 9.13 -9.81
C PHE A 112 -31.10 9.23 -11.34
N ALA A 113 -30.84 8.11 -12.03
CA ALA A 113 -30.89 8.06 -13.50
C ALA A 113 -32.30 8.35 -14.04
N TYR A 114 -33.35 7.85 -13.39
CA TYR A 114 -34.74 8.21 -13.73
C TYR A 114 -35.00 9.70 -13.53
N CYS A 115 -34.50 10.32 -12.45
CA CYS A 115 -34.62 11.76 -12.24
C CYS A 115 -33.93 12.55 -13.36
N ILE A 116 -32.70 12.19 -13.72
CA ILE A 116 -31.98 12.85 -14.83
C ILE A 116 -32.78 12.72 -16.14
N LYS A 117 -33.27 11.52 -16.45
CA LYS A 117 -34.00 11.27 -17.70
C LYS A 117 -35.34 12.00 -17.78
N ASN A 118 -36.01 12.23 -16.66
CA ASN A 118 -37.32 12.89 -16.65
C ASN A 118 -37.23 14.40 -16.45
N PHE A 119 -36.22 14.91 -15.77
CA PHE A 119 -36.07 16.35 -15.50
C PHE A 119 -34.98 16.99 -16.34
N CYS A 120 -33.78 16.42 -16.31
CA CYS A 120 -32.63 17.03 -16.96
C CYS A 120 -32.71 16.90 -18.49
N ASP A 121 -33.09 15.73 -19.00
CA ASP A 121 -33.24 15.48 -20.45
C ASP A 121 -34.18 16.50 -21.15
N PRO A 122 -35.42 16.75 -20.69
CA PRO A 122 -36.29 17.74 -21.33
C PRO A 122 -35.77 19.18 -21.18
N CYS A 123 -35.11 19.51 -20.06
CA CYS A 123 -34.47 20.82 -19.87
C CYS A 123 -33.32 21.02 -20.87
N PHE A 124 -32.40 20.06 -20.98
CA PHE A 124 -31.29 20.12 -21.91
C PHE A 124 -31.75 20.05 -23.37
N TYR A 125 -32.79 19.27 -23.67
CA TYR A 125 -33.43 19.28 -24.99
C TYR A 125 -34.00 20.65 -25.35
N SER A 126 -34.69 21.30 -24.41
CA SER A 126 -35.26 22.63 -24.61
C SER A 126 -34.18 23.70 -24.83
N ILE A 127 -33.10 23.64 -24.06
CA ILE A 127 -31.93 24.52 -24.23
C ILE A 127 -31.29 24.28 -25.60
N GLY A 128 -31.08 23.03 -26.00
CA GLY A 128 -30.56 22.68 -27.32
C GLY A 128 -31.43 23.21 -28.47
N LYS A 129 -32.76 23.19 -28.32
CA LYS A 129 -33.72 23.76 -29.28
C LYS A 129 -33.61 25.27 -29.43
N ILE A 130 -33.28 26.01 -28.36
CA ILE A 130 -33.07 27.47 -28.42
C ILE A 130 -31.86 27.79 -29.33
N PHE A 131 -30.78 27.03 -29.20
CA PHE A 131 -29.58 27.22 -30.03
C PHE A 131 -29.68 26.57 -31.42
N SER A 132 -30.60 25.63 -31.63
CA SER A 132 -30.78 24.90 -32.90
C SER A 132 -31.16 25.78 -34.10
N ARG A 133 -31.68 26.99 -33.89
CA ARG A 133 -32.11 27.90 -34.97
C ARG A 133 -31.02 28.87 -35.45
N ILE A 134 -29.82 28.83 -34.87
CA ILE A 134 -28.71 29.67 -35.30
C ILE A 134 -28.03 28.97 -36.49
N HIS A 135 -28.31 29.45 -37.70
CA HIS A 135 -27.59 29.03 -38.91
C HIS A 135 -26.56 30.09 -39.26
N VAL A 136 -25.28 29.76 -39.04
CA VAL A 136 -24.15 30.60 -39.45
C VAL A 136 -23.94 30.38 -40.95
N LYS A 137 -24.18 31.41 -41.75
CA LYS A 137 -23.75 31.44 -43.14
C LYS A 137 -22.32 31.97 -43.17
N THR A 138 -21.36 31.10 -43.44
CA THR A 138 -19.98 31.51 -43.68
C THR A 138 -19.91 32.03 -45.11
N GLU A 139 -19.86 33.35 -45.29
CA GLU A 139 -19.50 33.93 -46.59
C GLU A 139 -18.00 33.72 -46.78
N THR A 140 -17.65 32.79 -47.67
CA THR A 140 -16.29 32.62 -48.16
C THR A 140 -15.99 33.77 -49.12
N VAL A 141 -15.03 34.60 -48.70
CA VAL A 141 -14.41 35.70 -49.46
C VAL A 141 -13.82 35.22 -50.78
#